data_AF-A0A964IX21-F1
#
_entry.id   AF-A0A964IX21-F1
#
_cell.length_a   1.000
_cell.length_b   1.000
_cell.length_c   1.000
_cell.angle_alpha   90.00
_cell.angle_beta   90.00
_cell.angle_gamma   90.00
#
_symmetry.space_group_name_H-M   'P 1'
#
loop_
_entity.id
_entity.type
_entity.pdbx_description
1 polymer ?
#
loop_
_entity_poly.entity_id
_entity_poly.type
_entity_poly.pdbx_seq_one_letter_code
_entity_poly.pdbx_strand_id
1 'polypeptide(L)'
;MTLPDIVPGRSCADCTLCCKVLGIPVLEKPRGTVCAHCDWGHGCKIYARRPGACVDFDCSYLISPALGEEWKPATAHLVLGYMAQADVILIYTDPDYRGAWRQ
;
A
#
# COMPACT_ATOMS: atom_id res chain seq x y z
N MET A 1 -1.97 8.63 18.23
CA MET A 1 -2.19 7.89 16.97
C MET A 1 -2.40 6.44 17.34
N THR A 2 -3.64 5.98 17.29
CA THR A 2 -4.00 4.57 17.43
C THR A 2 -3.53 3.85 16.16
N LEU A 3 -2.82 2.73 16.31
CA LEU A 3 -2.52 1.85 15.19
C LEU A 3 -3.86 1.37 14.61
N PRO A 4 -3.99 1.25 13.27
CA PRO A 4 -5.20 0.73 12.68
C PRO A 4 -5.41 -0.72 13.15
N ASP A 5 -6.67 -1.09 13.39
CA ASP A 5 -7.05 -2.47 13.70
C ASP A 5 -6.86 -3.33 12.45
N ILE A 6 -5.75 -4.08 12.39
CA ILE A 6 -5.45 -5.01 11.31
C ILE A 6 -6.35 -6.25 11.46
N VAL A 7 -6.95 -6.69 10.36
CA VAL A 7 -7.72 -7.93 10.28
C VAL A 7 -6.84 -9.10 10.76
N PRO A 8 -7.30 -9.92 11.73
CA PRO A 8 -6.50 -11.02 12.26
C PRO A 8 -5.92 -11.92 11.16
N GLY A 9 -4.63 -12.22 11.25
CA GLY A 9 -3.91 -13.04 10.27
C GLY A 9 -3.35 -12.27 9.08
N ARG A 10 -3.69 -11.00 8.89
CA ARG A 10 -3.11 -10.16 7.83
C ARG A 10 -1.84 -9.46 8.30
N SER A 11 -0.90 -9.34 7.37
CA SER A 11 0.29 -8.50 7.52
C SER A 11 0.81 -8.12 6.13
N CYS A 12 1.76 -7.18 6.08
CA CYS A 12 2.44 -6.88 4.82
C CYS A 12 3.16 -8.11 4.26
N ALA A 13 3.70 -8.99 5.11
CA ALA A 13 4.43 -10.21 4.72
C ALA A 13 5.40 -9.95 3.54
N ASP A 14 5.15 -10.62 2.41
CA ASP A 14 5.88 -10.57 1.15
C ASP A 14 5.44 -9.42 0.21
N CYS A 15 4.47 -8.60 0.63
CA CYS A 15 3.89 -7.54 -0.18
C CYS A 15 4.53 -6.18 0.12
N THR A 16 5.10 -5.57 -0.93
CA THR A 16 5.68 -4.22 -0.87
C THR A 16 5.10 -3.26 -1.91
N LEU A 17 3.94 -3.56 -2.49
CA LEU A 17 3.42 -2.82 -3.64
C LEU A 17 3.15 -1.33 -3.34
N CYS A 18 2.74 -0.97 -2.12
CA CYS A 18 2.60 0.43 -1.70
C CYS A 18 3.92 1.23 -1.84
N CYS A 19 5.07 0.58 -1.64
CA CYS A 19 6.39 1.17 -1.83
C CYS A 19 6.73 1.45 -3.29
N LYS A 20 5.92 1.00 -4.25
CA LYS A 20 6.05 1.35 -5.68
C LYS A 20 4.97 2.35 -6.11
N VAL A 21 3.70 2.05 -5.85
CA VAL A 21 2.59 2.77 -6.49
C VAL A 21 2.32 4.16 -5.89
N LEU A 22 2.65 4.38 -4.62
CA LEU A 22 2.48 5.69 -3.95
C LEU A 22 3.60 6.66 -4.34
N GLY A 23 3.33 7.96 -4.32
CA GLY A 23 4.35 9.00 -4.47
C GLY A 23 4.71 9.54 -3.09
N ILE A 24 5.99 9.69 -2.78
CA ILE A 24 6.46 10.17 -1.48
C ILE A 24 7.37 11.40 -1.71
N PRO A 25 6.81 12.63 -1.73
CA PRO A 25 7.56 13.84 -2.10
C PRO A 25 8.79 14.10 -1.22
N VAL A 26 8.71 13.84 0.08
CA VAL A 26 9.84 14.04 1.03
C VAL A 26 11.02 13.11 0.77
N LEU A 27 10.80 12.02 0.02
CA LEU A 27 11.86 11.11 -0.44
C LEU A 27 12.22 11.33 -1.92
N GLU A 28 11.70 12.41 -2.53
CA GLU A 28 11.80 12.67 -3.98
C GLU A 28 11.36 11.46 -4.83
N LYS A 29 10.45 10.65 -4.30
CA LYS A 29 10.06 9.36 -4.87
C LYS A 29 8.78 9.50 -5.68
N PRO A 30 8.83 9.40 -7.03
CA PRO A 30 7.64 9.51 -7.86
C PRO A 30 6.71 8.30 -7.69
N ARG A 31 5.43 8.49 -8.05
CA ARG A 31 4.46 7.39 -8.16
C ARG A 31 4.92 6.35 -9.18
N GLY A 32 4.64 5.08 -8.91
CA GLY A 32 4.97 3.97 -9.81
C GLY A 32 6.45 3.57 -9.84
N THR A 33 7.31 4.23 -9.06
CA THR A 33 8.73 3.89 -8.93
C THR A 33 8.98 3.19 -7.61
N VAL A 34 9.82 2.15 -7.60
CA VAL A 34 10.17 1.45 -6.35
C VAL A 34 10.97 2.38 -5.43
N CYS A 35 10.54 2.49 -4.17
CA CYS A 35 11.24 3.27 -3.16
C CYS A 35 12.63 2.71 -2.88
N ALA A 36 13.65 3.58 -2.83
CA ALA A 36 15.05 3.18 -2.58
C ALA A 36 15.27 2.49 -1.22
N HIS A 37 14.39 2.73 -0.24
CA HIS A 37 14.44 2.07 1.07
C HIS A 37 13.67 0.75 1.13
N CYS A 38 12.96 0.37 0.07
CA CYS A 38 12.26 -0.89 0.01
C CYS A 38 13.21 -2.01 -0.36
N ASP A 39 13.19 -3.10 0.41
CA ASP A 39 13.62 -4.40 -0.06
C ASP A 39 12.42 -5.08 -0.71
N TRP A 40 12.42 -5.16 -2.04
CA TRP A 40 11.25 -5.58 -2.80
C TRP A 40 10.85 -7.02 -2.42
N GLY A 41 9.60 -7.22 -2.03
CA GLY A 41 9.11 -8.50 -1.55
C GLY A 41 9.46 -8.86 -0.10
N HIS A 42 10.26 -8.04 0.60
CA HIS A 42 10.75 -8.33 1.95
C HIS A 42 10.39 -7.25 2.98
N GLY A 43 10.10 -6.02 2.54
CA GLY A 43 9.62 -4.94 3.39
C GLY A 43 10.43 -3.65 3.29
N CYS A 44 10.16 -2.71 4.20
CA CYS A 44 10.86 -1.43 4.24
C CYS A 44 12.06 -1.49 5.19
N LYS A 45 13.27 -1.18 4.69
CA LYS A 45 14.52 -1.18 5.47
C LYS A 45 14.54 -0.12 6.58
N ILE A 46 13.68 0.90 6.49
CA ILE A 46 13.54 1.98 7.47
C ILE A 46 12.16 2.02 8.10
N TYR A 47 11.43 0.89 8.19
CA TYR A 47 10.02 0.88 8.58
C TYR A 47 9.71 1.69 9.85
N ALA A 48 10.53 1.57 10.91
CA ALA A 48 10.35 2.31 12.16
C ALA A 48 10.60 3.83 12.04
N ARG A 49 11.30 4.28 10.99
CA ARG A 49 11.66 5.69 10.72
C ARG A 49 11.03 6.19 9.41
N ARG A 50 9.98 5.51 8.93
CA ARG A 50 9.32 5.86 7.67
C ARG A 50 8.71 7.26 7.77
N PRO A 51 8.70 8.05 6.68
CA PRO A 51 8.17 9.40 6.70
C PRO A 51 6.66 9.40 6.98
N GLY A 52 6.12 10.55 7.42
CA GLY A 52 4.71 10.72 7.77
C GLY A 52 3.74 10.15 6.73
N ALA A 53 3.97 10.45 5.44
CA ALA A 53 3.15 9.90 4.35
C ALA A 53 3.06 8.35 4.31
N CYS A 54 4.09 7.64 4.77
CA CYS A 54 4.09 6.18 4.89
C CYS A 54 3.52 5.69 6.24
N VAL A 55 3.44 6.55 7.25
CA VAL A 55 2.80 6.26 8.54
C VAL A 55 1.29 6.46 8.44
N ASP A 56 0.87 7.53 7.76
CA ASP A 56 -0.52 7.95 7.62
C ASP A 56 -1.28 7.13 6.57
N PHE A 57 -0.59 6.31 5.78
CA PHE A 57 -1.20 5.44 4.79
C PHE A 57 -1.59 4.08 5.39
N ASP A 58 -2.89 3.81 5.42
CA ASP A 58 -3.45 2.51 5.77
C ASP A 58 -3.84 1.73 4.50
N CYS A 59 -3.25 0.55 4.32
CA CYS A 59 -3.62 -0.37 3.25
C CYS A 59 -4.99 -0.96 3.55
N SER A 60 -6.01 -0.64 2.75
CA SER A 60 -7.38 -1.08 3.01
C SER A 60 -7.52 -2.61 3.09
N TYR A 61 -6.69 -3.37 2.37
CA TYR A 61 -6.65 -4.83 2.50
C TYR A 61 -6.30 -5.29 3.92
N LEU A 62 -5.37 -4.61 4.60
CA LEU A 62 -4.96 -4.99 5.96
C LEU A 62 -6.06 -4.71 6.99
N ILE A 63 -6.85 -3.67 6.78
CA ILE A 63 -7.74 -3.12 7.82
C ILE A 63 -9.23 -3.39 7.56
N SER A 64 -9.61 -3.75 6.34
CA SER A 64 -11.01 -3.99 5.97
C SER A 64 -11.30 -5.48 5.83
N PRO A 65 -12.17 -6.06 6.68
CA PRO A 65 -12.59 -7.46 6.55
C PRO A 65 -13.48 -7.72 5.34
N ALA A 66 -13.99 -6.66 4.68
CA ALA A 66 -14.81 -6.77 3.47
C ALA A 66 -13.99 -7.13 2.21
N LEU A 67 -12.66 -6.95 2.25
CA LEU A 67 -11.76 -7.29 1.15
C LEU A 67 -11.22 -8.70 1.35
N GLY A 68 -11.50 -9.63 0.43
CA GLY A 68 -10.95 -10.99 0.43
C GLY A 68 -9.46 -11.07 0.07
N GLU A 69 -8.90 -12.27 0.05
CA GLU A 69 -7.49 -12.52 -0.27
C GLU A 69 -7.13 -12.18 -1.72
N GLU A 70 -8.11 -12.21 -2.62
CA GLU A 70 -7.99 -11.75 -4.01
C GLU A 70 -7.61 -10.26 -4.10
N TRP A 71 -7.90 -9.46 -3.06
CA TRP A 71 -7.54 -8.05 -2.95
C TRP A 71 -6.17 -7.82 -2.30
N LYS A 72 -5.44 -8.88 -1.89
CA LYS A 72 -4.07 -8.72 -1.43
C LYS A 72 -3.27 -8.04 -2.54
N PRO A 73 -2.55 -6.92 -2.29
CA PRO A 73 -1.96 -6.15 -3.39
C PRO A 73 -0.95 -6.92 -4.25
N ALA A 74 -0.25 -7.91 -3.68
CA ALA A 74 0.63 -8.80 -4.42
C ALA A 74 -0.11 -9.73 -5.41
N THR A 75 -1.40 -10.00 -5.16
CA THR A 75 -2.30 -10.81 -6.01
C THR A 75 -3.06 -9.92 -7.00
N ALA A 76 -3.68 -8.84 -6.50
CA ALA A 76 -4.54 -7.96 -7.30
C ALA A 76 -3.75 -7.01 -8.21
N HIS A 77 -2.48 -6.75 -7.93
CA HIS A 77 -1.70 -5.67 -8.54
C HIS A 77 -2.35 -4.27 -8.36
N LEU A 78 -3.15 -4.13 -7.31
CA LEU A 78 -3.85 -2.92 -6.90
C LEU A 78 -3.60 -2.66 -5.43
N VAL A 79 -3.35 -1.41 -5.07
CA VAL A 79 -3.32 -0.97 -3.67
C VAL A 79 -4.52 -0.08 -3.43
N LEU A 80 -5.32 -0.42 -2.42
CA LEU A 80 -6.47 0.37 -2.01
C LEU A 80 -6.09 1.19 -0.77
N GLY A 81 -6.47 2.47 -0.79
CA GLY A 81 -6.46 3.34 0.38
C GLY A 81 -7.80 4.05 0.52
N TYR A 82 -8.12 4.50 1.73
CA TYR A 82 -9.31 5.29 2.00
C TYR A 82 -8.91 6.72 2.34
N MET A 83 -9.49 7.71 1.66
CA MET A 83 -9.29 9.13 1.96
C MET A 83 -10.50 9.65 2.72
N ALA A 84 -10.42 9.63 4.05
CA ALA A 84 -11.53 9.99 4.94
C ALA A 84 -12.08 11.40 4.70
N GLN A 85 -11.22 12.36 4.34
CA GLN A 85 -11.62 13.76 4.13
C GLN A 85 -12.57 13.94 2.94
N ALA A 86 -12.46 13.08 1.93
CA ALA A 86 -13.27 13.14 0.71
C ALA A 86 -14.28 11.98 0.62
N ASP A 87 -14.29 11.08 1.60
CA ASP A 87 -15.09 9.85 1.63
C ASP A 87 -14.98 9.03 0.33
N VAL A 88 -13.74 8.80 -0.12
CA VAL A 88 -13.46 8.03 -1.34
C VAL A 88 -12.46 6.91 -1.10
N ILE A 89 -12.63 5.83 -1.85
CA ILE A 89 -11.62 4.79 -2.01
C ILE A 89 -10.70 5.19 -3.18
N LEU A 90 -9.41 5.26 -2.91
CA LEU A 90 -8.37 5.42 -3.92
C LEU A 90 -7.82 4.06 -4.32
N ILE A 91 -7.83 3.80 -5.62
CA ILE A 91 -7.20 2.63 -6.20
C ILE A 91 -5.91 3.07 -6.90
N TYR A 92 -4.78 2.61 -6.38
CA TYR A 92 -3.47 2.80 -6.98
C TYR A 92 -3.12 1.57 -7.80
N THR A 93 -3.00 1.75 -9.12
CA THR A 93 -2.67 0.68 -10.06
C THR A 93 -1.16 0.46 -10.15
N ASP A 94 -0.73 -0.80 -10.16
CA ASP A 94 0.64 -1.12 -10.53
C ASP A 94 0.88 -0.76 -12.01
N PRO A 95 1.84 0.12 -12.34
CA PRO A 95 2.14 0.48 -13.72
C PRO A 95 2.59 -0.68 -14.60
N ASP A 96 3.06 -1.80 -14.02
CA ASP A 96 3.44 -3.00 -14.76
C ASP A 96 2.22 -3.88 -15.10
N TYR A 97 1.07 -3.63 -14.45
CA TYR A 97 -0.18 -4.38 -14.61
C TYR A 97 -1.35 -3.44 -14.93
N ARG A 98 -1.20 -2.64 -16.00
CA ARG A 98 -2.14 -1.55 -16.38
C ARG A 98 -3.60 -1.99 -16.62
N GLY A 99 -3.85 -3.29 -16.74
CA GLY A 99 -5.18 -3.88 -16.93
C GLY A 99 -5.81 -4.47 -15.68
N ALA A 100 -5.10 -4.53 -14.55
CA ALA A 100 -5.54 -5.30 -13.38
C ALA A 100 -6.90 -4.85 -12.80
N TRP A 101 -7.24 -3.57 -12.92
CA TRP A 101 -8.52 -3.01 -12.46
C TRP A 101 -9.75 -3.49 -13.25
N ARG A 102 -9.58 -4.22 -14.36
CA ARG A 102 -10.66 -4.73 -15.22
C ARG A 102 -10.97 -6.21 -15.01
N GLN A 103 -10.22 -6.88 -14.14
CA GLN A 103 -10.33 -8.32 -13.86
C GLN A 103 -11.02 -8.50 -12.51
#